data_AF-A0A9Q4KXY6-F1
#
_entry.id   AF-A0A9Q4KXY6-F1
#
_cell.length_a   1.000
_cell.length_b   1.000
_cell.length_c   1.000
_cell.angle_alpha   90.00
_cell.angle_beta   90.00
_cell.angle_gamma   90.00
#
_symmetry.space_group_name_H-M   'P 1'
#
loop_
_entity.id
_entity.type
_entity.pdbx_description
1 polymer ?
#
loop_
_entity_poly.entity_id
_entity_poly.type
_entity_poly.pdbx_seq_one_letter_code
_entity_poly.pdbx_strand_id
1 'polypeptide(L)'
;MEYITTYPKTVSFFDGIKHKINVDSKDGVEQLHIVVKKSFEEITKIFRDEGFTKVKLEHKQPDQIGSGLNLKLRKPWEMHVRMVDLKKGLIGIHAEVEVSRDYLQHLFSQRTPVVYEVEEILKKYQVDYDIWHNKIKKNVHAIADNYKIKLATPSIPVFAWKPMLFVIGTIVSLYGWKYFNTI
;
A
#
# COMPACT_ATOMS: atom_id res chain seq x y z
N MET A 1 12.05 -13.27 -6.92
CA MET A 1 10.69 -13.76 -6.55
C MET A 1 9.71 -12.74 -7.06
N GLU A 2 8.69 -13.15 -7.80
CA GLU A 2 7.77 -12.21 -8.46
C GLU A 2 6.49 -12.13 -7.64
N TYR A 3 5.89 -10.93 -7.56
CA TYR A 3 4.54 -10.77 -7.05
C TYR A 3 3.61 -10.52 -8.23
N ILE A 4 2.54 -11.31 -8.31
CA ILE A 4 1.57 -11.24 -9.39
C ILE A 4 0.24 -10.84 -8.74
N THR A 5 -0.35 -9.76 -9.26
CA THR A 5 -1.68 -9.30 -8.84
C THR A 5 -2.50 -8.90 -10.06
N THR A 6 -3.79 -8.72 -9.86
CA THR A 6 -4.73 -8.24 -10.86
C THR A 6 -5.29 -6.90 -10.44
N TYR A 7 -5.49 -6.01 -11.41
CA TYR A 7 -6.07 -4.70 -11.14
C TYR A 7 -7.11 -4.34 -12.20
N PRO A 8 -8.20 -3.63 -11.87
CA PRO A 8 -9.19 -3.20 -12.85
C PRO A 8 -8.54 -2.41 -14.00
N LYS A 9 -8.82 -2.80 -15.24
CA LYS A 9 -8.32 -2.13 -16.44
C LYS A 9 -9.37 -1.24 -17.07
N THR A 10 -10.56 -1.78 -17.29
CA THR A 10 -11.69 -1.02 -17.81
C THR A 10 -12.84 -1.11 -16.84
N VAL A 11 -13.29 0.05 -16.35
CA VAL A 11 -14.41 0.19 -15.43
C VAL A 11 -15.56 0.88 -16.14
N SER A 12 -16.79 0.54 -15.80
CA SER A 12 -17.98 1.25 -16.25
C SER A 12 -18.71 1.87 -15.08
N PHE A 13 -19.29 3.05 -15.28
CA PHE A 13 -20.12 3.73 -14.30
C PHE A 13 -21.61 3.51 -14.60
N PHE A 14 -22.49 3.95 -13.70
CA PHE A 14 -23.95 3.77 -13.83
C PHE A 14 -24.58 4.44 -15.07
N ASP A 15 -23.91 5.43 -15.65
CA ASP A 15 -24.31 6.09 -16.90
C ASP A 15 -23.92 5.28 -18.16
N GLY A 16 -23.34 4.09 -17.99
CA GLY A 16 -22.85 3.24 -19.08
C GLY A 16 -21.52 3.68 -19.67
N ILE A 17 -20.94 4.80 -19.21
CA ILE A 17 -19.65 5.29 -19.70
C ILE A 17 -18.55 4.35 -19.20
N LYS A 18 -17.71 3.89 -20.14
CA LYS A 18 -16.52 3.10 -19.85
C LYS A 18 -15.31 4.02 -19.72
N HIS A 19 -14.47 3.72 -18.74
CA HIS A 19 -13.19 4.38 -18.53
C HIS A 19 -12.08 3.34 -18.40
N LYS A 20 -10.98 3.59 -19.09
CA LYS A 20 -9.78 2.77 -19.02
C LYS A 20 -8.82 3.39 -18.02
N ILE A 21 -8.49 2.65 -16.97
CA ILE A 21 -7.53 3.03 -15.94
C ILE A 21 -6.18 3.28 -16.59
N ASN A 22 -5.64 4.46 -16.35
CA ASN A 22 -4.36 4.87 -16.91
C ASN A 22 -3.17 4.19 -16.19
N VAL A 23 -2.13 3.87 -16.95
CA VAL A 23 -0.87 3.31 -16.45
C VAL A 23 0.26 4.17 -16.97
N ASP A 24 0.93 4.88 -16.06
CA ASP A 24 2.05 5.75 -16.38
C ASP A 24 3.37 5.18 -15.82
N SER A 25 4.46 5.37 -16.57
CA SER A 25 5.79 4.90 -16.16
C SER A 25 6.37 5.63 -14.93
N LYS A 26 5.96 6.87 -14.68
CA LYS A 26 6.39 7.72 -13.56
C LYS A 26 5.43 7.61 -12.38
N ASP A 27 4.13 7.73 -12.65
CA ASP A 27 3.10 7.81 -11.60
C ASP A 27 2.45 6.46 -11.26
N GLY A 28 2.79 5.40 -12.00
CA GLY A 28 2.26 4.05 -11.78
C GLY A 28 0.85 3.87 -12.30
N VAL A 29 0.11 2.95 -11.69
CA VAL A 29 -1.29 2.67 -12.05
C VAL A 29 -2.21 3.64 -11.32
N GLU A 30 -3.18 4.20 -12.03
CA GLU A 30 -4.19 5.06 -11.45
C GLU A 30 -4.99 4.37 -10.34
N GLN A 31 -5.06 5.04 -9.19
CA GLN A 31 -5.60 4.47 -7.95
C GLN A 31 -7.13 4.62 -7.84
N LEU A 32 -7.78 3.48 -7.66
CA LEU A 32 -9.16 3.33 -7.20
C LEU A 32 -9.19 3.17 -5.69
N HIS A 33 -10.23 3.71 -5.06
CA HIS A 33 -10.45 3.60 -3.62
C HIS A 33 -11.59 2.62 -3.36
N ILE A 34 -11.46 1.83 -2.31
CA ILE A 34 -12.61 1.06 -1.80
C ILE A 34 -13.31 1.93 -0.76
N VAL A 35 -14.62 2.06 -0.85
CA VAL A 35 -15.41 2.89 0.05
C VAL A 35 -16.32 1.99 0.88
N VAL A 36 -16.28 2.15 2.20
CA VAL A 36 -17.09 1.37 3.13
C VAL A 36 -17.88 2.28 4.06
N LYS A 37 -19.04 1.79 4.51
CA LYS A 37 -19.90 2.49 5.47
C LYS A 37 -19.85 1.80 6.84
N LYS A 38 -18.66 1.79 7.44
CA LYS A 38 -18.34 1.19 8.74
C LYS A 38 -17.42 2.13 9.51
N SER A 39 -17.34 1.96 10.84
CA SER A 39 -16.45 2.81 11.63
C SER A 39 -14.98 2.47 11.39
N PHE A 40 -14.10 3.44 11.64
CA PHE A 40 -12.66 3.26 11.51
C PHE A 40 -12.16 2.14 12.44
N GLU A 41 -12.72 2.04 13.65
CA GLU A 41 -12.38 1.03 14.64
C GLU A 41 -12.76 -0.38 14.17
N GLU A 42 -13.93 -0.54 13.55
CA GLU A 42 -14.40 -1.83 13.03
C GLU A 42 -13.51 -2.31 11.88
N ILE A 43 -13.25 -1.43 10.90
CA ILE A 43 -12.38 -1.76 9.76
C ILE A 43 -10.95 -2.05 10.22
N THR A 44 -10.43 -1.25 11.15
CA THR A 44 -9.10 -1.50 11.73
C THR A 44 -9.03 -2.87 12.44
N LYS A 45 -10.10 -3.27 13.13
CA LYS A 45 -10.18 -4.58 13.79
C LYS A 45 -10.13 -5.71 12.76
N ILE A 46 -10.93 -5.62 11.69
CA ILE A 46 -10.94 -6.60 10.59
C ILE A 46 -9.54 -6.79 10.01
N PHE A 47 -8.85 -5.70 9.67
CA PHE A 47 -7.49 -5.81 9.14
C PHE A 47 -6.51 -6.39 10.17
N ARG A 48 -6.64 -6.08 11.45
CA ARG A 48 -5.79 -6.70 12.49
C ARG A 48 -6.02 -8.20 12.62
N ASP A 49 -7.27 -8.65 12.48
CA ASP A 49 -7.62 -10.07 12.52
C ASP A 49 -7.03 -10.83 11.31
N GLU A 50 -6.82 -10.15 10.17
CA GLU A 50 -6.05 -10.65 9.02
C GLU A 50 -4.51 -10.57 9.20
N GLY A 51 -4.03 -10.13 10.36
CA GLY A 51 -2.62 -10.05 10.67
C GLY A 51 -1.94 -8.75 10.27
N PHE A 52 -2.70 -7.71 9.89
CA PHE A 52 -2.12 -6.39 9.65
C PHE A 52 -1.63 -5.76 10.95
N THR A 53 -0.48 -5.11 10.86
CA THR A 53 0.11 -4.35 11.96
C THR A 53 0.07 -2.85 11.69
N LYS A 54 0.26 -2.04 12.72
CA LYS A 54 0.37 -0.59 12.58
C LYS A 54 1.72 -0.23 11.93
N VAL A 55 1.69 0.61 10.89
CA VAL A 55 2.89 1.18 10.29
C VAL A 55 3.60 2.07 11.32
N LYS A 56 4.89 1.82 11.52
CA LYS A 56 5.77 2.63 12.38
C LYS A 56 6.46 3.71 11.54
N LEU A 57 6.71 4.89 12.13
CA LEU A 57 7.40 6.02 11.48
C LEU A 57 6.73 6.38 10.13
N GLU A 58 5.43 6.62 10.18
CA GLU A 58 4.64 6.95 9.00
C GLU A 58 4.62 8.46 8.75
N HIS A 59 4.86 8.85 7.49
CA HIS A 59 4.44 10.15 6.99
C HIS A 59 2.95 10.06 6.59
N LYS A 60 2.08 10.69 7.40
CA LYS A 60 0.63 10.67 7.19
C LYS A 60 0.26 11.51 5.98
N GLN A 61 -0.61 10.97 5.14
CA GLN A 61 -1.19 11.73 4.03
C GLN A 61 -2.26 12.71 4.53
N PRO A 62 -2.54 13.78 3.76
CA PRO A 62 -3.73 14.60 4.00
C PRO A 62 -4.99 13.74 4.08
N ASP A 63 -5.90 14.06 5.00
CA ASP A 63 -7.18 13.37 5.22
C ASP A 63 -7.07 11.91 5.72
N GLN A 64 -5.86 11.43 6.03
CA GLN A 64 -5.65 10.10 6.57
C GLN A 64 -6.15 9.99 8.02
N ILE A 65 -7.03 9.02 8.28
CA ILE A 65 -7.50 8.70 9.62
C ILE A 65 -6.52 7.73 10.29
N GLY A 66 -6.19 8.02 11.56
CA GLY A 66 -5.41 7.10 12.39
C GLY A 66 -3.99 6.89 11.86
N SER A 67 -3.58 5.63 11.70
CA SER A 67 -2.28 5.25 11.13
C SER A 67 -2.50 4.19 10.07
N GLY A 68 -1.62 4.17 9.08
CA GLY A 68 -1.59 3.12 8.08
C GLY A 68 -1.38 1.76 8.72
N LEU A 69 -1.89 0.75 8.05
CA LEU A 69 -1.76 -0.66 8.39
C LEU A 69 -0.87 -1.33 7.35
N ASN A 70 -0.09 -2.33 7.76
CA ASN A 70 0.72 -3.11 6.86
C ASN A 70 0.64 -4.61 7.14
N LEU A 71 0.68 -5.40 6.07
CA LEU A 71 0.74 -6.85 6.11
C LEU A 71 2.02 -7.30 5.39
N LYS A 72 2.87 -8.06 6.09
CA LYS A 72 4.07 -8.66 5.50
C LYS A 72 3.64 -9.79 4.57
N LEU A 73 3.94 -9.65 3.29
CA LEU A 73 3.73 -10.71 2.31
C LEU A 73 5.01 -11.53 2.17
N ARG A 74 5.06 -12.38 1.13
CA ARG A 74 6.30 -13.07 0.77
C ARG A 74 7.40 -12.03 0.47
N LYS A 75 8.57 -12.19 1.09
CA LYS A 75 9.69 -11.26 0.90
C LYS A 75 9.98 -11.03 -0.60
N PRO A 76 10.24 -9.78 -1.01
CA PRO A 76 10.38 -8.58 -0.18
C PRO A 76 9.09 -7.75 -0.04
N TRP A 77 7.93 -8.30 -0.36
CA TRP A 77 6.69 -7.53 -0.54
C TRP A 77 5.96 -7.25 0.78
N GLU A 78 5.27 -6.13 0.82
CA GLU A 78 4.42 -5.70 1.93
C GLU A 78 3.20 -4.98 1.36
N MET A 79 2.02 -5.33 1.85
CA MET A 79 0.80 -4.61 1.53
C MET A 79 0.56 -3.52 2.56
N HIS A 80 0.29 -2.31 2.09
CA HIS A 80 0.00 -1.12 2.87
C HIS A 80 -1.46 -0.76 2.66
N VAL A 81 -2.16 -0.50 3.76
CA VAL A 81 -3.54 -0.03 3.75
C VAL A 81 -3.59 1.29 4.51
N ARG A 82 -4.12 2.33 3.87
CA ARG A 82 -4.42 3.62 4.49
C ARG A 82 -5.92 3.86 4.42
N MET A 83 -6.44 4.49 5.47
CA MET A 83 -7.85 4.86 5.54
C MET A 83 -7.95 6.39 5.54
N VAL A 84 -8.89 6.91 4.77
CA VAL A 84 -9.16 8.35 4.65
C VAL A 84 -10.62 8.63 4.99
N ASP A 85 -10.86 9.76 5.66
CA ASP A 85 -12.22 10.17 5.99
C ASP A 85 -12.91 10.73 4.76
N LEU A 86 -14.04 10.14 4.38
CA LEU A 86 -14.90 10.67 3.33
C LEU A 86 -16.15 11.27 3.95
N LYS A 87 -16.75 12.23 3.24
CA LYS A 87 -17.97 12.89 3.71
C LYS A 87 -19.08 11.86 3.97
N LYS A 88 -19.93 12.14 4.98
CA LYS A 88 -21.10 11.35 5.38
C LYS A 88 -20.78 10.02 6.10
N GLY A 89 -19.65 9.95 6.80
CA GLY A 89 -19.27 8.76 7.58
C GLY A 89 -18.89 7.57 6.70
N LEU A 90 -18.38 7.85 5.51
CA LEU A 90 -17.82 6.86 4.60
C LEU A 90 -16.30 6.84 4.81
N ILE A 91 -15.69 5.66 4.74
CA ILE A 91 -14.24 5.53 4.83
C ILE A 91 -13.71 5.08 3.49
N GLY A 92 -12.73 5.81 2.96
CA GLY A 92 -11.96 5.39 1.80
C GLY A 92 -10.77 4.55 2.25
N ILE A 93 -10.59 3.39 1.63
CA ILE A 93 -9.48 2.47 1.85
C ILE A 93 -8.59 2.53 0.62
N HIS A 94 -7.33 2.89 0.83
CA HIS A 94 -6.27 2.89 -0.16
C HIS A 94 -5.36 1.73 0.15
N ALA A 95 -5.21 0.81 -0.78
CA ALA A 95 -4.33 -0.33 -0.60
C ALA A 95 -3.31 -0.40 -1.73
N GLU A 96 -2.07 -0.66 -1.34
CA GLU A 96 -0.91 -0.67 -2.23
C GLU A 96 0.03 -1.81 -1.82
N VAL A 97 0.61 -2.50 -2.79
CA VAL A 97 1.74 -3.40 -2.55
C VAL A 97 3.02 -2.67 -2.92
N GLU A 98 3.95 -2.67 -1.97
CA GLU A 98 5.27 -2.07 -2.11
C GLU A 98 6.37 -3.00 -1.59
N VAL A 99 7.62 -2.62 -1.82
CA VAL A 99 8.75 -3.27 -1.15
C VAL A 99 8.65 -2.97 0.34
N SER A 100 8.75 -4.00 1.17
CA SER A 100 8.72 -3.93 2.63
C SER A 100 9.67 -2.84 3.15
N ARG A 101 9.17 -2.08 4.13
CA ARG A 101 9.92 -1.03 4.83
C ARG A 101 11.13 -1.54 5.60
N ASP A 102 11.31 -2.85 5.70
CA ASP A 102 12.54 -3.44 6.22
C ASP A 102 13.74 -3.22 5.29
N TYR A 103 13.49 -2.89 4.01
CA TYR A 103 14.52 -2.75 2.98
C TYR A 103 14.63 -1.31 2.48
N LEU A 104 15.84 -0.76 2.31
CA LEU A 104 16.02 0.62 1.83
C LEU A 104 15.36 0.89 0.48
N GLN A 105 15.22 -0.14 -0.34
CA GLN A 105 14.59 -0.07 -1.66
C GLN A 105 13.14 0.45 -1.62
N HIS A 106 12.44 0.37 -0.48
CA HIS A 106 11.09 0.93 -0.34
C HIS A 106 11.03 2.46 -0.59
N LEU A 107 12.17 3.16 -0.47
CA LEU A 107 12.26 4.60 -0.70
C LEU A 107 12.22 4.98 -2.19
N PHE A 108 12.56 4.03 -3.07
CA PHE A 108 12.73 4.28 -4.51
C PHE A 108 11.95 3.28 -5.38
N SER A 109 11.23 2.34 -4.77
CA SER A 109 10.41 1.37 -5.50
C SER A 109 9.04 1.93 -5.84
N GLN A 110 8.53 1.55 -7.02
CA GLN A 110 7.15 1.81 -7.38
C GLN A 110 6.19 1.05 -6.47
N ARG A 111 5.06 1.68 -6.17
CA ARG A 111 3.92 1.08 -5.46
C ARG A 111 2.88 0.67 -6.48
N THR A 112 2.21 -0.44 -6.25
CA THR A 112 1.12 -0.90 -7.10
C THR A 112 -0.17 -0.90 -6.30
N PRO A 113 -1.22 -0.17 -6.74
CA PRO A 113 -2.50 -0.22 -6.07
C PRO A 113 -3.10 -1.63 -6.16
N VAL A 114 -3.76 -2.05 -5.10
CA VAL A 114 -4.46 -3.34 -5.01
C VAL A 114 -5.90 -3.10 -4.56
N VAL A 115 -6.84 -3.79 -5.20
CA VAL A 115 -8.28 -3.65 -4.93
C VAL A 115 -8.86 -5.00 -4.55
N TYR A 116 -8.56 -6.05 -5.33
CA TYR A 116 -9.14 -7.37 -5.12
C TYR A 116 -8.68 -8.02 -3.80
N GLU A 117 -7.44 -7.79 -3.38
CA GLU A 117 -6.93 -8.30 -2.11
C GLU A 117 -7.71 -7.74 -0.91
N VAL A 118 -8.10 -6.47 -0.95
CA VAL A 118 -8.93 -5.86 0.09
C VAL A 118 -10.38 -6.29 -0.06
N GLU A 119 -10.88 -6.40 -1.29
CA GLU A 119 -12.22 -6.89 -1.59
C GLU A 119 -12.47 -8.28 -0.99
N GLU A 120 -11.51 -9.21 -1.13
CA GLU A 120 -11.59 -10.55 -0.55
C GLU A 120 -11.71 -10.51 0.98
N ILE A 121 -10.92 -9.64 1.64
CA ILE A 121 -11.01 -9.43 3.09
C ILE A 121 -12.39 -8.89 3.45
N LEU A 122 -12.87 -7.85 2.78
CA LEU A 122 -14.17 -7.25 3.12
C LEU A 122 -15.33 -8.23 2.91
N LYS A 123 -15.30 -9.03 1.83
CA LYS A 123 -16.27 -10.10 1.59
C LYS A 123 -16.26 -11.16 2.68
N LYS A 124 -15.08 -11.59 3.14
CA LYS A 124 -14.94 -12.56 4.23
C LYS A 124 -15.64 -12.11 5.51
N TYR A 125 -15.62 -10.81 5.80
CA TYR A 125 -16.27 -10.20 6.96
C TYR A 125 -17.65 -9.61 6.67
N GLN A 126 -18.22 -9.88 5.50
CA GLN A 126 -19.55 -9.42 5.09
C GLN A 126 -19.71 -7.89 5.20
N VAL A 127 -18.67 -7.15 4.82
CA VAL A 127 -18.69 -5.69 4.76
C VAL A 127 -19.06 -5.26 3.35
N ASP A 128 -20.16 -4.54 3.23
CA ASP A 128 -20.54 -3.89 1.97
C ASP A 128 -19.53 -2.81 1.59
N TYR A 129 -19.18 -2.76 0.31
CA TYR A 129 -18.20 -1.83 -0.23
C TYR A 129 -18.59 -1.36 -1.63
N ASP A 130 -18.17 -0.15 -1.96
CA ASP A 130 -18.22 0.41 -3.30
C ASP A 130 -16.79 0.65 -3.80
N ILE A 131 -16.59 0.65 -5.12
CA ILE A 131 -15.31 1.05 -5.72
C ILE A 131 -15.46 2.46 -6.26
N TRP A 132 -14.65 3.39 -5.76
CA TRP A 132 -14.68 4.80 -6.13
C TRP A 132 -13.49 5.20 -6.98
N HIS A 133 -13.75 5.88 -8.09
CA HIS A 133 -12.72 6.45 -8.93
C HIS A 133 -12.41 7.90 -8.51
N ASN A 134 -11.24 8.13 -7.94
CA ASN A 134 -10.95 9.42 -7.30
C ASN A 134 -10.83 10.60 -8.27
N LYS A 135 -10.27 10.40 -9.49
CA LYS A 135 -10.16 11.50 -10.48
C LYS A 135 -11.50 11.89 -11.10
N ILE A 136 -12.29 10.90 -11.51
CA ILE A 136 -13.59 11.08 -12.17
C ILE A 136 -14.72 11.38 -11.16
N LYS A 137 -14.48 11.11 -9.87
CA LYS A 137 -15.45 11.29 -8.78
C LYS A 137 -16.75 10.52 -9.02
N LYS A 138 -16.64 9.26 -9.43
CA LYS A 138 -17.77 8.36 -9.69
C LYS A 138 -17.56 6.97 -9.08
N ASN A 139 -18.66 6.33 -8.68
CA ASN A 139 -18.70 4.92 -8.28
C ASN A 139 -18.64 4.02 -9.51
N VAL A 140 -17.71 3.07 -9.49
CA VAL A 140 -17.59 2.00 -10.48
C VAL A 140 -18.75 1.03 -10.27
N HIS A 141 -19.51 0.80 -11.33
CA HIS A 141 -20.64 -0.13 -11.34
C HIS A 141 -20.22 -1.55 -11.75
N ALA A 142 -19.36 -1.67 -12.77
CA ALA A 142 -18.86 -2.96 -13.23
C ALA A 142 -17.42 -2.85 -13.76
N ILE A 143 -16.71 -3.96 -13.71
CA ILE A 143 -15.34 -4.10 -14.22
C ILE A 143 -15.40 -5.03 -15.43
N ALA A 144 -14.96 -4.56 -16.59
CA ALA A 144 -15.05 -5.30 -17.85
C ALA A 144 -13.82 -6.19 -18.10
N ASP A 145 -12.63 -5.69 -17.77
CA ASP A 145 -11.37 -6.43 -17.89
C ASP A 145 -10.34 -5.94 -16.86
N ASN A 146 -9.28 -6.75 -16.68
CA ASN A 146 -8.23 -6.53 -15.68
C ASN A 146 -6.84 -6.50 -16.32
N TYR A 147 -5.97 -5.68 -15.74
CA TYR A 147 -4.53 -5.79 -15.90
C TYR A 147 -4.01 -6.98 -15.09
N LYS A 148 -3.05 -7.70 -15.66
CA LYS A 148 -2.17 -8.59 -14.90
C LYS A 148 -0.89 -7.82 -14.60
N ILE A 149 -0.69 -7.49 -13.33
CA ILE A 149 0.47 -6.73 -12.87
C ILE A 149 1.48 -7.70 -12.31
N LYS A 150 2.71 -7.57 -12.78
CA LYS A 150 3.84 -8.37 -12.34
C LYS A 150 4.90 -7.44 -11.77
N LEU A 151 5.09 -7.49 -10.47
CA LEU A 151 6.14 -6.75 -9.78
C LEU A 151 7.41 -7.58 -9.77
N ALA A 152 8.42 -7.07 -10.46
CA ALA A 152 9.76 -7.65 -10.43
C ALA A 152 10.47 -7.22 -9.14
N THR A 153 11.11 -8.17 -8.47
CA THR A 153 12.04 -7.83 -7.38
C THR A 153 13.12 -6.88 -7.89
N PRO A 154 13.55 -5.88 -7.10
CA PRO A 154 14.68 -5.04 -7.45
C PRO A 154 15.89 -5.89 -7.85
N SER A 155 16.63 -5.45 -8.88
CA SER A 155 17.79 -6.16 -9.43
C SER A 155 18.95 -6.27 -8.44
N ILE A 156 18.97 -5.41 -7.43
CA ILE A 156 19.95 -5.40 -6.35
C ILE A 156 19.36 -6.16 -5.15
N PRO A 157 20.15 -6.99 -4.43
CA PRO A 157 19.70 -7.63 -3.20
C PRO A 157 19.05 -6.64 -2.25
N VAL A 158 17.86 -6.97 -1.76
CA VAL A 158 17.12 -6.11 -0.84
C VAL A 158 17.91 -5.91 0.46
N PHE A 159 18.28 -4.67 0.77
CA PHE A 159 19.20 -4.36 1.86
C PHE A 159 18.42 -4.03 3.12
N ALA A 160 18.47 -4.94 4.09
CA ALA A 160 17.84 -4.72 5.38
C ALA A 160 18.55 -3.57 6.12
N TRP A 161 17.83 -2.49 6.44
CA TRP A 161 18.44 -1.30 7.03
C TRP A 161 18.90 -1.49 8.47
N LYS A 162 18.23 -2.37 9.22
CA LYS A 162 18.57 -2.63 10.64
C LYS A 162 20.02 -3.13 10.79
N PRO A 163 20.47 -4.20 10.08
CA PRO A 163 21.88 -4.58 10.07
C PRO A 163 22.84 -3.46 9.67
N MET A 164 22.46 -2.60 8.70
CA MET A 164 23.34 -1.50 8.26
C MET A 164 23.57 -0.48 9.36
N LEU A 165 22.58 -0.15 10.19
CA LEU A 165 22.79 0.74 11.33
C LEU A 165 23.81 0.19 12.33
N PHE A 166 23.83 -1.13 12.57
CA PHE A 166 24.84 -1.75 13.42
C PHE A 166 26.23 -1.60 12.81
N VAL A 167 26.39 -1.91 11.51
CA VAL A 167 27.68 -1.78 10.82
C VAL A 167 28.17 -0.33 10.84
N ILE A 168 27.31 0.64 10.51
CA ILE A 168 27.64 2.07 10.55
C ILE A 168 28.02 2.48 11.97
N GLY A 169 27.24 2.07 12.97
CA GLY A 169 27.53 2.35 14.38
C GLY A 169 28.89 1.81 14.80
N THR A 170 29.21 0.55 14.47
CA THR A 170 30.51 -0.05 14.78
C THR A 170 31.67 0.71 14.10
N ILE A 171 31.54 1.06 12.82
CA ILE A 171 32.56 1.82 12.10
C ILE A 171 32.76 3.19 12.76
N VAL A 172 31.68 3.94 13.01
CA VAL A 172 31.75 5.26 13.65
C VAL A 172 32.39 5.16 15.04
N SER A 173 32.05 4.15 15.84
CA SER A 173 32.67 3.93 17.15
C SER A 173 34.16 3.60 17.04
N LEU A 174 34.58 2.72 16.14
CA LEU A 174 35.99 2.36 15.97
C LEU A 174 36.84 3.54 15.48
N TYR A 175 36.37 4.27 14.47
CA TYR A 175 37.07 5.44 13.94
C TYR A 175 37.02 6.63 14.92
N GLY A 176 35.90 6.82 15.61
CA GLY A 176 35.78 7.81 16.68
C GLY A 176 36.77 7.52 17.82
N TRP A 177 36.83 6.27 18.28
CA TRP A 177 37.80 5.85 19.29
C TRP A 177 39.24 6.07 18.84
N LYS A 178 39.58 5.71 17.60
CA LYS A 178 40.91 5.99 17.04
C LYS A 178 41.21 7.49 17.05
N TYR A 179 40.27 8.33 16.60
CA TYR A 179 40.43 9.78 16.55
C TYR A 179 40.68 10.37 17.95
N PHE A 180 39.87 10.00 18.95
CA PHE A 180 40.04 10.49 20.32
C PHE A 180 41.30 9.96 21.03
N ASN A 181 41.85 8.81 20.63
CA ASN A 181 43.15 8.34 21.15
C ASN A 181 44.35 8.91 20.38
N THR A 182 44.12 9.54 19.23
CA THR A 182 45.19 10.17 18.42
C THR A 182 45.37 11.65 18.77
N ILE A 183 44.36 12.28 19.39
CA ILE A 183 44.43 13.63 19.99
C ILE A 183 44.88 13.48 21.45
#